data_AF-A0A9D4ZAP4-F1
#
_entry.id   AF-A0A9D4ZAP4-F1
#
_cell.length_a   1.000
_cell.length_b   1.000
_cell.length_c   1.000
_cell.angle_alpha   90.00
_cell.angle_beta   90.00
_cell.angle_gamma   90.00
#
_symmetry.space_group_name_H-M   'P 1'
#
loop_
_entity.id
_entity.type
_entity.pdbx_description
1 polymer ?
#
loop_
_entity_poly.entity_id
_entity_poly.type
_entity_poly.pdbx_seq_one_letter_code
_entity_poly.pdbx_strand_id
1 'polypeptide(L)'
;MAAFEGKYATELIANAKYLATPGKGILAADDNIGTIGKRLANSDSETTTQGLDGLAQRCQQYYNVGARFAKWRAVLKNIGPTEPSPLAILENANGLARYAIICQENGLVAILEPEILVDGPHDIKKCAAVTEIVLFAAIYKALRDHHVLLLKPNMVTSRSKAPKTTPQEIAKYTVQALQRTVPPVVPGVMFLSGGQSEKEETLNLNAMNELDTKKPWPLYFSFGRELQASTWKTRAGKKENIPAAQATLLA
;
A
#
# COMPACT_ATOMS: atom_id res chain seq x y z
N MET A 1 24.53 1.22 7.42
CA MET A 1 23.25 1.95 7.57
C MET A 1 22.66 1.54 8.89
N ALA A 2 22.49 2.48 9.83
CA ALA A 2 21.94 2.20 11.15
C ALA A 2 20.41 2.05 11.02
N ALA A 3 19.86 0.97 11.59
CA ALA A 3 18.41 0.80 11.73
C ALA A 3 17.85 1.87 12.68
N PHE A 4 16.54 2.11 12.67
CA PHE A 4 15.89 2.97 13.67
C PHE A 4 16.34 2.60 15.10
N GLU A 5 16.92 3.55 15.84
CA GLU A 5 17.41 3.37 17.21
C GLU A 5 16.41 3.99 18.19
N GLY A 6 15.34 3.27 18.48
CA GLY A 6 14.33 3.69 19.46
C GLY A 6 13.94 2.56 20.41
N LYS A 7 13.22 2.91 21.48
CA LYS A 7 12.74 1.97 22.52
C LYS A 7 12.05 0.73 21.92
N TYR A 8 11.34 0.89 20.81
CA TYR A 8 10.56 -0.17 20.16
C TYR A 8 11.30 -0.86 19.01
N ALA A 9 12.56 -0.52 18.71
CA ALA A 9 13.26 -0.98 17.51
C ALA A 9 13.20 -2.50 17.28
N THR A 10 13.52 -3.28 18.32
CA THR A 10 13.49 -4.75 18.25
C THR A 10 12.08 -5.29 17.99
N GLU A 11 11.07 -4.75 18.67
CA GLU A 11 9.67 -5.15 18.50
C GLU A 11 9.17 -4.78 17.10
N LEU A 12 9.48 -3.58 16.61
CA LEU A 12 9.10 -3.12 15.28
C LEU A 12 9.69 -4.03 14.19
N ILE A 13 10.97 -4.39 14.30
CA ILE A 13 11.63 -5.29 13.35
C ILE A 13 10.99 -6.68 13.40
N ALA A 14 10.72 -7.21 14.59
CA ALA A 14 10.07 -8.52 14.75
C ALA A 14 8.66 -8.52 14.16
N ASN A 15 7.85 -7.51 14.46
CA ASN A 15 6.48 -7.38 13.96
C ASN A 15 6.46 -7.17 12.45
N ALA A 16 7.36 -6.34 11.89
CA ALA A 16 7.45 -6.14 10.44
C ALA A 16 7.82 -7.45 9.71
N LYS A 17 8.77 -8.23 10.24
CA LYS A 17 9.09 -9.56 9.72
C LYS A 17 7.92 -10.53 9.83
N TYR A 18 7.19 -10.50 10.94
CA TYR A 18 6.01 -11.34 11.14
C TYR A 18 4.89 -11.00 10.14
N LEU A 19 4.62 -9.71 9.92
CA LEU A 19 3.67 -9.25 8.91
C LEU A 19 4.09 -9.64 7.48
N ALA A 20 5.39 -9.86 7.26
CA ALA A 20 5.98 -10.28 5.99
C ALA A 20 6.18 -11.81 5.87
N THR A 21 5.54 -12.61 6.73
CA THR A 21 5.68 -14.07 6.71
C THR A 21 5.14 -14.65 5.39
N PRO A 22 5.90 -15.47 4.65
CA PRO A 22 5.41 -16.15 3.46
C PRO A 22 4.13 -16.96 3.73
N GLY A 23 3.18 -16.89 2.80
CA GLY A 23 1.88 -17.58 2.91
C GLY A 23 0.85 -16.85 3.80
N LYS A 24 1.16 -15.66 4.33
CA LYS A 24 0.22 -14.79 5.03
C LYS A 24 0.02 -13.48 4.28
N GLY A 25 -1.06 -12.77 4.60
CA GLY A 25 -1.34 -11.43 4.14
C GLY A 25 -2.16 -10.65 5.18
N ILE A 26 -2.53 -9.42 4.82
CA ILE A 26 -3.31 -8.53 5.68
C ILE A 26 -4.72 -8.38 5.12
N LEU A 27 -5.74 -8.63 5.94
CA LEU A 27 -7.10 -8.19 5.67
C LEU A 27 -7.23 -6.72 6.07
N ALA A 28 -7.49 -5.85 5.10
CA ALA A 28 -7.77 -4.44 5.32
C ALA A 28 -9.27 -4.24 5.60
N ALA A 29 -9.64 -4.22 6.88
CA ALA A 29 -11.02 -4.01 7.36
C ALA A 29 -11.20 -2.61 7.99
N ASP A 30 -10.50 -1.61 7.48
CA ASP A 30 -10.46 -0.25 8.01
C ASP A 30 -11.36 0.74 7.24
N ASP A 31 -12.43 0.22 6.62
CA ASP A 31 -13.39 1.00 5.84
C ASP A 31 -14.12 2.03 6.74
N ASN A 32 -13.95 3.32 6.44
CA ASN A 32 -14.67 4.41 7.10
C ASN A 32 -15.23 5.42 6.08
N ILE A 33 -16.26 6.16 6.51
CA ILE A 33 -17.11 7.06 5.71
C ILE A 33 -16.32 8.30 5.24
N GLY A 34 -15.59 8.18 4.13
CA GLY A 34 -14.99 9.31 3.41
C GLY A 34 -13.45 9.37 3.45
N THR A 35 -12.86 9.68 2.30
CA THR A 35 -11.41 9.88 2.14
C THR A 35 -10.97 11.17 2.84
N ILE A 36 -10.03 11.08 3.78
CA ILE A 36 -9.42 12.22 4.48
C ILE A 36 -8.32 12.86 3.60
N GLY A 37 -8.70 13.34 2.42
CA GLY A 37 -7.81 14.06 1.50
C GLY A 37 -8.14 15.55 1.47
N LYS A 38 -7.16 16.41 1.73
CA LYS A 38 -7.28 17.86 1.52
C LYS A 38 -6.78 18.20 0.12
N ARG A 39 -7.52 19.04 -0.60
CA ARG A 39 -7.08 19.55 -1.91
C ARG A 39 -5.82 20.39 -1.75
N LEU A 40 -4.84 20.14 -2.61
CA LEU A 40 -3.67 20.99 -2.74
C LEU A 40 -4.07 22.28 -3.49
N ALA A 41 -3.66 23.43 -2.95
CA ALA A 41 -3.88 24.70 -3.64
C ALA A 41 -2.98 24.76 -4.89
N ASN A 42 -3.49 25.37 -5.96
CA ASN A 42 -2.80 25.49 -7.26
C ASN A 42 -2.44 24.15 -7.92
N SER A 43 -3.22 23.09 -7.67
CA SER A 43 -3.14 21.82 -8.41
C SER A 43 -4.47 21.49 -9.07
N ASP A 44 -4.45 20.56 -10.04
CA ASP A 44 -5.64 20.07 -10.74
C ASP A 44 -6.48 19.13 -9.85
N SER A 45 -6.92 19.60 -8.67
CA SER A 45 -7.65 18.81 -7.68
C SER A 45 -6.88 17.61 -7.11
N GLU A 46 -5.55 17.67 -7.09
CA GLU A 46 -4.72 16.68 -6.39
C GLU A 46 -4.84 16.84 -4.87
N THR A 47 -4.53 15.77 -4.14
CA THR A 47 -4.75 15.70 -2.69
C THR A 47 -3.47 15.47 -1.90
N THR A 48 -3.48 15.92 -0.66
CA THR A 48 -2.57 15.48 0.40
C THR A 48 -3.38 14.90 1.57
N THR A 49 -2.86 13.86 2.20
CA THR A 49 -3.55 13.18 3.31
C THR A 49 -3.31 13.94 4.62
N GLN A 50 -4.38 14.13 5.41
CA GLN A 50 -4.31 14.79 6.70
C GLN A 50 -4.26 13.78 7.87
N GLY A 51 -3.92 14.28 9.05
CA GLY A 51 -3.99 13.51 10.30
C GLY A 51 -2.69 13.49 11.12
N LEU A 52 -1.68 14.29 10.78
CA LEU A 52 -0.43 14.34 11.55
C LEU A 52 -0.61 15.01 12.92
N ASP A 53 -1.52 15.99 13.01
CA ASP A 53 -1.81 16.68 14.25
C ASP A 53 -2.40 15.70 15.27
N GLY A 54 -1.78 15.64 16.46
CA GLY A 54 -2.16 14.71 17.52
C GLY A 54 -1.87 13.22 17.24
N LEU A 55 -1.12 12.91 16.17
CA LEU A 55 -0.89 11.52 15.76
C LEU A 55 -0.14 10.71 16.82
N ALA A 56 0.88 11.29 17.47
CA ALA A 56 1.65 10.60 18.51
C ALA A 56 0.77 10.12 19.67
N GLN A 57 -0.11 10.99 20.18
CA GLN A 57 -1.04 10.65 21.25
C GLN A 57 -1.99 9.52 20.83
N ARG A 58 -2.51 9.57 19.60
CA ARG A 58 -3.37 8.49 19.06
C ARG A 58 -2.60 7.18 18.89
N CYS A 59 -1.38 7.23 18.34
CA CYS A 59 -0.53 6.04 18.21
C CYS A 59 -0.25 5.39 19.55
N GLN A 60 0.07 6.18 20.59
CA GLN A 60 0.31 5.63 21.93
C GLN A 60 -0.96 5.00 22.53
N GLN A 61 -2.12 5.63 22.34
CA GLN A 61 -3.42 5.04 22.74
C GLN A 61 -3.68 3.72 22.02
N TYR A 62 -3.46 3.68 20.70
CA TYR A 62 -3.63 2.45 19.90
C TYR A 62 -2.66 1.35 20.32
N TYR A 63 -1.41 1.70 20.60
CA TYR A 63 -0.43 0.75 21.11
C TYR A 63 -0.87 0.13 22.44
N ASN A 64 -1.41 0.94 23.36
CA ASN A 64 -1.89 0.50 24.67
C ASN A 64 -3.11 -0.43 24.59
N VAL A 65 -3.96 -0.30 23.56
CA VAL A 65 -5.09 -1.21 23.31
C VAL A 65 -4.73 -2.40 22.41
N GLY A 66 -3.45 -2.57 22.07
CA GLY A 66 -2.94 -3.78 21.40
C GLY A 66 -2.61 -3.63 19.92
N ALA A 67 -2.77 -2.46 19.31
CA ALA A 67 -2.32 -2.25 17.94
C ALA A 67 -0.79 -2.34 17.86
N ARG A 68 -0.27 -2.94 16.78
CA ARG A 68 1.18 -3.11 16.55
C ARG A 68 1.65 -2.65 15.17
N PHE A 69 0.72 -2.27 14.32
CA PHE A 69 1.00 -1.62 13.07
C PHE A 69 -0.08 -0.58 12.80
N ALA A 70 0.23 0.36 11.91
CA ALA A 70 -0.70 1.35 11.42
C ALA A 70 -0.58 1.43 9.90
N LYS A 71 -1.57 2.05 9.26
CA LYS A 71 -1.59 2.29 7.82
C LYS A 71 -1.84 3.77 7.56
N TRP A 72 -1.13 4.32 6.56
CA TRP A 72 -1.41 5.65 6.05
C TRP A 72 -1.48 5.65 4.53
N ARG A 73 -2.64 6.02 4.01
CA ARG A 73 -2.95 6.08 2.58
C ARG A 73 -2.73 7.48 2.05
N ALA A 74 -1.76 7.63 1.16
CA ALA A 74 -1.53 8.81 0.35
C ALA A 74 -2.09 8.55 -1.05
N VAL A 75 -3.08 9.34 -1.46
CA VAL A 75 -3.73 9.18 -2.77
C VAL A 75 -3.14 10.17 -3.74
N LEU A 76 -2.49 9.66 -4.78
CA LEU A 76 -2.07 10.43 -5.94
C LEU A 76 -3.13 10.27 -7.03
N LYS A 77 -3.48 11.39 -7.66
CA LYS A 77 -4.52 11.45 -8.70
C LYS A 77 -4.17 10.54 -9.88
N ASN A 78 -5.18 10.21 -10.66
CA ASN A 78 -5.08 9.52 -11.95
C ASN A 78 -3.95 10.07 -12.81
N ILE A 79 -3.26 9.15 -13.50
CA ILE A 79 -2.18 9.48 -14.43
C ILE A 79 -2.73 10.32 -15.58
N GLY A 80 -2.30 11.58 -15.62
CA GLY A 80 -2.72 12.57 -16.59
C GLY A 80 -1.55 13.12 -17.41
N PRO A 81 -1.79 14.17 -18.21
CA PRO A 81 -0.74 14.86 -18.95
C PRO A 81 0.31 15.48 -18.03
N THR A 82 -0.12 16.05 -16.90
CA THR A 82 0.70 16.77 -15.93
C THR A 82 0.69 16.11 -14.55
N GLU A 83 -0.18 15.13 -14.32
CA GLU A 83 -0.34 14.44 -13.03
C GLU A 83 0.30 13.05 -12.95
N PRO A 84 0.77 12.63 -11.76
CA PRO A 84 0.84 13.42 -10.53
C PRO A 84 1.88 14.53 -10.61
N SER A 85 1.54 15.72 -10.11
CA SER A 85 2.45 16.86 -10.15
C SER A 85 3.63 16.67 -9.19
N PRO A 86 4.78 17.32 -9.44
CA PRO A 86 5.89 17.31 -8.49
C PRO A 86 5.50 17.76 -7.08
N LEU A 87 4.56 18.70 -6.96
CA LEU A 87 4.02 19.17 -5.68
C LEU A 87 3.26 18.05 -4.96
N ALA A 88 2.33 17.37 -5.65
CA ALA A 88 1.56 16.28 -5.06
C ALA A 88 2.45 15.11 -4.63
N ILE A 89 3.46 14.76 -5.44
CA ILE A 89 4.44 13.73 -5.10
C ILE A 89 5.21 14.11 -3.84
N LEU A 90 5.73 15.34 -3.77
CA LEU A 90 6.53 15.80 -2.64
C LEU A 90 5.71 15.89 -1.35
N GLU A 91 4.51 16.46 -1.39
CA GLU A 91 3.64 16.62 -0.21
C GLU A 91 3.23 15.27 0.36
N ASN A 92 2.83 14.31 -0.49
CA ASN A 92 2.47 12.98 -0.05
C ASN A 92 3.68 12.19 0.47
N ALA A 93 4.85 12.29 -0.17
CA ALA A 93 6.08 11.66 0.32
C ALA A 93 6.49 12.22 1.70
N ASN A 94 6.40 13.54 1.89
CA ASN A 94 6.68 14.19 3.17
C ASN A 94 5.69 13.75 4.27
N GLY A 95 4.41 13.68 3.94
CA GLY A 95 3.36 13.20 4.85
C GLY A 95 3.61 11.77 5.31
N LEU A 96 3.87 10.85 4.36
CA LEU A 96 4.19 9.45 4.63
C LEU A 96 5.44 9.29 5.51
N ALA A 97 6.50 10.05 5.22
CA ALA A 97 7.74 10.00 6.00
C ALA A 97 7.51 10.45 7.46
N ARG A 98 6.81 11.58 7.68
CA ARG A 98 6.49 12.06 9.03
C ARG A 98 5.58 11.10 9.78
N TYR A 99 4.56 10.58 9.11
CA TYR A 99 3.68 9.55 9.66
C TYR A 99 4.47 8.33 10.16
N ALA A 100 5.44 7.87 9.36
CA ALA A 100 6.23 6.69 9.68
C ALA A 100 7.04 6.84 10.97
N ILE A 101 7.72 7.98 11.16
CA ILE A 101 8.45 8.28 12.40
C ILE A 101 7.52 8.20 13.59
N ILE A 102 6.42 8.94 13.53
CA ILE A 102 5.53 9.09 14.67
C ILE A 102 4.98 7.72 15.06
N CYS A 103 4.69 6.85 14.09
CA CYS A 103 4.31 5.47 14.37
C CYS A 103 5.42 4.67 15.05
N GLN A 104 6.65 4.71 14.52
CA GLN A 104 7.78 3.96 15.08
C GLN A 104 8.15 4.44 16.50
N GLU A 105 8.18 5.74 16.75
CA GLU A 105 8.43 6.33 18.07
C GLU A 105 7.41 5.87 19.12
N ASN A 106 6.20 5.53 18.67
CA ASN A 106 5.09 5.08 19.51
C ASN A 106 4.81 3.57 19.38
N GLY A 107 5.75 2.79 18.84
CA GLY A 107 5.72 1.32 18.84
C GLY A 107 4.83 0.66 17.78
N LEU A 108 4.44 1.39 16.74
CA LEU A 108 3.64 0.88 15.63
C LEU A 108 4.48 0.73 14.36
N VAL A 109 4.42 -0.44 13.73
CA VAL A 109 4.98 -0.64 12.39
C VAL A 109 4.19 0.20 11.39
N ALA A 110 4.87 1.09 10.66
CA ALA A 110 4.24 1.96 9.68
C ALA A 110 4.12 1.27 8.32
N ILE A 111 2.88 1.14 7.82
CA ILE A 111 2.58 0.74 6.44
C ILE A 111 2.34 2.00 5.62
N LEU A 112 3.19 2.21 4.62
CA LEU A 112 3.14 3.36 3.73
C LEU A 112 2.38 2.98 2.48
N GLU A 113 1.26 3.64 2.21
CA GLU A 113 0.42 3.36 1.05
C GLU A 113 0.41 4.55 0.09
N PRO A 114 1.47 4.74 -0.73
CA PRO A 114 1.46 5.70 -1.83
C PRO A 114 0.68 5.11 -3.01
N GLU A 115 -0.64 5.29 -2.98
CA GLU A 115 -1.52 4.77 -4.02
C GLU A 115 -1.62 5.75 -5.18
N ILE A 116 -1.24 5.29 -6.37
CA ILE A 116 -1.58 5.97 -7.62
C ILE A 116 -2.94 5.45 -8.06
N LEU A 117 -3.91 6.34 -8.23
CA LEU A 117 -5.17 5.97 -8.83
C LEU A 117 -4.93 5.59 -10.30
N VAL A 118 -5.36 4.39 -10.66
CA VAL A 118 -5.05 3.76 -11.95
C VAL A 118 -6.13 4.02 -13.00
N ASP A 119 -7.09 4.91 -12.77
CA ASP A 119 -8.10 5.24 -13.79
C ASP A 119 -7.54 6.28 -14.79
N GLY A 120 -8.01 6.26 -16.04
CA GLY A 120 -7.61 7.21 -17.08
C GLY A 120 -6.81 6.58 -18.22
N PRO A 121 -6.70 7.25 -19.39
CA PRO A 121 -6.13 6.66 -20.61
C PRO A 121 -4.60 6.64 -20.57
N HIS A 122 -4.02 5.58 -19.99
CA HIS A 122 -2.57 5.37 -19.97
C HIS A 122 -2.22 3.91 -20.24
N ASP A 123 -1.06 3.69 -20.84
CA ASP A 123 -0.51 2.34 -20.99
C ASP A 123 0.26 1.90 -19.73
N ILE A 124 0.60 0.61 -19.69
CA ILE A 124 1.33 0.03 -18.56
C ILE A 124 2.72 0.66 -18.38
N LYS A 125 3.34 1.16 -19.46
CA LYS A 125 4.66 1.79 -19.42
C LYS A 125 4.60 3.14 -18.69
N LYS A 126 3.58 3.95 -18.96
CA LYS A 126 3.34 5.20 -18.26
C LYS A 126 3.00 4.93 -16.80
N CYS A 127 2.19 3.91 -16.50
CA CYS A 127 1.93 3.48 -15.12
C CYS A 127 3.23 3.07 -14.40
N ALA A 128 4.11 2.32 -15.07
CA ALA A 128 5.41 1.93 -14.52
C ALA A 128 6.28 3.14 -14.20
N ALA A 129 6.41 4.08 -15.15
CA ALA A 129 7.22 5.28 -14.99
C ALA A 129 6.72 6.17 -13.83
N VAL A 130 5.40 6.37 -13.72
CA VAL A 130 4.83 7.15 -12.60
C VAL A 130 5.02 6.41 -11.29
N THR A 131 4.79 5.09 -11.25
CA THR A 131 5.04 4.25 -10.07
C THR A 131 6.49 4.37 -9.61
N GLU A 132 7.45 4.32 -10.52
CA GLU A 132 8.87 4.48 -10.18
C GLU A 132 9.16 5.85 -9.56
N ILE A 133 8.63 6.94 -10.14
CA ILE A 133 8.84 8.30 -9.61
C ILE A 133 8.24 8.43 -8.20
N VAL A 134 7.01 7.96 -8.02
CA VAL A 134 6.27 8.07 -6.74
C VAL A 134 6.92 7.20 -5.66
N LEU A 135 7.24 5.94 -5.98
CA LEU A 135 7.90 5.04 -5.04
C LEU A 135 9.27 5.57 -4.67
N PHE A 136 10.07 6.03 -5.65
CA PHE A 136 11.36 6.63 -5.36
C PHE A 136 11.22 7.82 -4.41
N ALA A 137 10.29 8.75 -4.67
CA ALA A 137 10.08 9.90 -3.80
C ALA A 137 9.63 9.50 -2.37
N ALA A 138 8.63 8.63 -2.26
CA ALA A 138 8.10 8.17 -0.98
C ALA A 138 9.15 7.41 -0.16
N ILE A 139 9.83 6.46 -0.80
CA ILE A 139 10.82 5.57 -0.17
C ILE A 139 12.09 6.35 0.17
N TYR A 140 12.60 7.17 -0.75
CA TYR A 140 13.78 7.97 -0.49
C TYR A 140 13.57 8.90 0.68
N LYS A 141 12.43 9.61 0.72
CA LYS A 141 12.14 10.53 1.83
C LYS A 141 11.96 9.79 3.15
N ALA A 142 11.25 8.66 3.14
CA ALA A 142 10.97 7.93 4.36
C ALA A 142 12.16 7.08 4.86
N LEU A 143 12.98 6.51 3.97
CA LEU A 143 14.15 5.71 4.36
C LEU A 143 15.39 6.54 4.67
N ARG A 144 15.66 7.62 3.93
CA ARG A 144 16.79 8.51 4.23
C ARG A 144 16.73 9.00 5.67
N ASP A 145 15.52 9.28 6.14
CA ASP A 145 15.35 9.96 7.39
C ASP A 145 14.95 8.99 8.54
N HIS A 146 14.29 7.84 8.28
CA HIS A 146 13.51 7.11 9.32
C HIS A 146 13.59 5.56 9.30
N HIS A 147 14.37 4.97 8.40
CA HIS A 147 15.04 3.65 8.53
C HIS A 147 14.28 2.31 8.73
N VAL A 148 12.94 2.19 8.79
CA VAL A 148 12.23 0.87 8.66
C VAL A 148 10.77 1.02 8.18
N LEU A 149 10.37 0.43 7.05
CA LEU A 149 9.02 0.64 6.50
C LEU A 149 8.46 -0.62 5.81
N LEU A 150 7.17 -0.87 5.97
CA LEU A 150 6.41 -1.76 5.09
C LEU A 150 5.75 -0.91 4.00
N LEU A 151 5.76 -1.41 2.76
CA LEU A 151 5.21 -0.69 1.61
C LEU A 151 3.90 -1.34 1.14
N LYS A 152 2.88 -0.52 0.91
CA LYS A 152 1.61 -0.92 0.31
C LYS A 152 1.36 -0.16 -1.01
N PRO A 153 1.97 -0.58 -2.13
CA PRO A 153 1.83 0.12 -3.40
C PRO A 153 0.68 -0.44 -4.23
N ASN A 154 0.28 0.30 -5.26
CA ASN A 154 -0.53 -0.24 -6.36
C ASN A 154 0.29 -1.22 -7.22
N MET A 155 -0.39 -2.16 -7.87
CA MET A 155 0.20 -2.91 -8.98
C MET A 155 0.31 -2.00 -10.22
N VAL A 156 1.27 -2.28 -11.09
CA VAL A 156 1.44 -1.55 -12.35
C VAL A 156 0.51 -2.15 -13.39
N THR A 157 -0.54 -1.41 -13.74
CA THR A 157 -1.61 -1.88 -14.64
C THR A 157 -1.87 -0.87 -15.74
N SER A 158 -2.43 -1.32 -16.86
CA SER A 158 -3.08 -0.41 -17.82
C SER A 158 -4.58 -0.40 -17.56
N ARG A 159 -5.20 0.77 -17.42
CA ARG A 159 -6.66 0.90 -17.51
C ARG A 159 -7.06 1.93 -18.55
N SER A 160 -8.31 1.82 -19.01
CA SER A 160 -8.94 2.63 -20.07
C SER A 160 -8.39 2.43 -21.49
N LYS A 161 -9.24 1.89 -22.38
CA LYS A 161 -9.10 1.77 -23.85
C LYS A 161 -7.89 1.00 -24.41
N ALA A 162 -6.88 0.66 -23.60
CA ALA A 162 -5.79 -0.25 -23.96
C ALA A 162 -6.24 -1.73 -23.86
N PRO A 163 -5.59 -2.67 -24.55
CA PRO A 163 -5.78 -4.10 -24.31
C PRO A 163 -5.57 -4.43 -22.83
N LYS A 164 -6.39 -5.31 -22.25
CA LYS A 164 -6.15 -5.80 -20.88
C LYS A 164 -4.77 -6.43 -20.83
N THR A 165 -3.90 -5.92 -19.96
CA THR A 165 -2.58 -6.49 -19.68
C THR A 165 -2.72 -7.84 -19.00
N THR A 166 -1.89 -8.78 -19.41
CA THR A 166 -1.84 -10.12 -18.81
C THR A 166 -1.22 -10.06 -17.40
N PRO A 167 -1.51 -11.03 -16.51
CA PRO A 167 -0.86 -11.12 -15.21
C PRO A 167 0.67 -11.16 -15.29
N GLN A 168 1.22 -11.80 -16.32
CA GLN A 168 2.66 -11.89 -16.56
C GLN A 168 3.27 -10.53 -16.91
N GLU A 169 2.59 -9.71 -17.70
CA GLU A 169 3.02 -8.34 -17.99
C GLU A 169 2.95 -7.46 -16.74
N ILE A 170 1.85 -7.52 -16.00
CA ILE A 170 1.68 -6.80 -14.73
C ILE A 170 2.80 -7.19 -13.77
N ALA A 171 3.10 -8.48 -13.66
CA ALA A 171 4.16 -8.99 -12.80
C ALA A 171 5.53 -8.43 -13.20
N LYS A 172 5.87 -8.47 -14.49
CA LYS A 172 7.13 -7.95 -15.01
C LYS A 172 7.30 -6.46 -14.70
N TYR A 173 6.33 -5.63 -15.05
CA TYR A 173 6.42 -4.18 -14.85
C TYR A 173 6.39 -3.80 -13.36
N THR A 174 5.56 -4.48 -12.56
CA THR A 174 5.46 -4.20 -11.13
C THR A 174 6.76 -4.56 -10.41
N VAL A 175 7.27 -5.78 -10.61
CA VAL A 175 8.52 -6.23 -9.96
C VAL A 175 9.71 -5.38 -10.43
N GLN A 176 9.76 -5.00 -11.71
CA GLN A 176 10.81 -4.12 -12.23
C GLN A 176 10.77 -2.72 -11.58
N ALA A 177 9.58 -2.12 -11.43
CA ALA A 177 9.43 -0.85 -10.74
C ALA A 177 9.94 -0.94 -9.29
N LEU A 178 9.56 -2.01 -8.57
CA LEU A 178 10.06 -2.23 -7.21
C LEU A 178 11.59 -2.42 -7.17
N GLN A 179 12.17 -3.20 -8.08
CA GLN A 179 13.62 -3.40 -8.17
C GLN A 179 14.41 -2.10 -8.38
N ARG A 180 13.81 -1.11 -9.06
CA ARG A 180 14.44 0.19 -9.35
C ARG A 180 14.37 1.17 -8.19
N THR A 181 13.40 1.01 -7.27
CA THR A 181 13.08 2.05 -6.28
C THR A 181 13.11 1.59 -4.83
N VAL A 182 12.77 0.33 -4.58
CA VAL A 182 12.70 -0.24 -3.23
C VAL A 182 14.08 -0.82 -2.90
N PRO A 183 14.67 -0.51 -1.74
CA PRO A 183 15.93 -1.12 -1.32
C PRO A 183 15.70 -2.44 -0.57
N PRO A 184 16.65 -3.40 -0.62
CA PRO A 184 16.54 -4.71 0.03
C PRO A 184 16.23 -4.71 1.54
N VAL A 185 16.46 -3.58 2.23
CA VAL A 185 16.20 -3.44 3.67
C VAL A 185 14.70 -3.37 4.03
N VAL A 186 13.83 -3.06 3.07
CA VAL A 186 12.37 -3.08 3.27
C VAL A 186 11.93 -4.51 3.61
N PRO A 187 11.21 -4.77 4.71
CA PRO A 187 10.91 -6.16 5.10
C PRO A 187 9.92 -6.88 4.18
N GLY A 188 9.05 -6.15 3.47
CA GLY A 188 8.01 -6.72 2.62
C GLY A 188 7.20 -5.67 1.86
N VAL A 189 6.57 -6.13 0.78
CA VAL A 189 5.68 -5.32 -0.07
C VAL A 189 4.30 -5.98 -0.10
N MET A 190 3.28 -5.25 0.32
CA MET A 190 1.90 -5.73 0.42
C MET A 190 1.01 -5.01 -0.58
N PHE A 191 0.53 -5.67 -1.62
CA PHE A 191 -0.23 -4.97 -2.65
C PHE A 191 -1.64 -4.61 -2.20
N LEU A 192 -2.06 -3.39 -2.55
CA LEU A 192 -3.47 -3.01 -2.54
C LEU A 192 -4.19 -3.56 -3.77
N SER A 193 -5.49 -3.75 -3.63
CA SER A 193 -6.37 -4.30 -4.66
C SER A 193 -6.69 -3.30 -5.79
N GLY A 194 -6.77 -2.00 -5.47
CA GLY A 194 -6.81 -0.90 -6.44
C GLY A 194 -7.99 -0.93 -7.41
N GLY A 195 -9.10 -1.59 -7.07
CA GLY A 195 -10.27 -1.74 -7.94
C GLY A 195 -10.19 -2.84 -8.99
N GLN A 196 -9.26 -3.78 -8.84
CA GLN A 196 -9.26 -5.05 -9.59
C GLN A 196 -10.39 -5.96 -9.06
N SER A 197 -10.76 -6.99 -9.82
CA SER A 197 -11.61 -8.05 -9.28
C SER A 197 -10.82 -9.01 -8.38
N GLU A 198 -11.51 -9.71 -7.47
CA GLU A 198 -10.90 -10.68 -6.52
C GLU A 198 -10.01 -11.72 -7.24
N LYS A 199 -10.43 -12.15 -8.43
CA LYS A 199 -9.68 -13.10 -9.26
C LYS A 199 -8.47 -12.46 -9.94
N GLU A 200 -8.62 -11.24 -10.48
CA GLU A 200 -7.53 -10.56 -11.20
C GLU A 200 -6.36 -10.25 -10.26
N GLU A 201 -6.63 -9.72 -9.06
CA GLU A 201 -5.57 -9.39 -8.10
C GLU A 201 -4.81 -10.64 -7.62
N THR A 202 -5.52 -11.75 -7.41
CA THR A 202 -4.92 -13.02 -7.00
C THR A 202 -4.02 -13.57 -8.10
N LEU A 203 -4.48 -13.55 -9.36
CA LEU A 203 -3.67 -13.99 -10.50
C LEU A 203 -2.44 -13.10 -10.72
N ASN A 204 -2.57 -11.79 -10.53
CA ASN A 204 -1.46 -10.85 -10.67
C ASN A 204 -0.42 -11.03 -9.56
N LEU A 205 -0.87 -11.19 -8.30
CA LEU A 205 0.02 -11.47 -7.18
C LEU A 205 0.72 -12.83 -7.32
N ASN A 206 0.01 -13.84 -7.82
CA ASN A 206 0.59 -15.14 -8.11
C ASN A 206 1.68 -15.04 -9.18
N ALA A 207 1.39 -14.39 -10.31
CA ALA A 207 2.36 -14.18 -11.39
C ALA A 207 3.61 -13.41 -10.92
N MET A 208 3.46 -12.43 -10.01
CA MET A 208 4.60 -11.73 -9.39
C MET A 208 5.47 -12.65 -8.53
N ASN A 209 4.86 -13.55 -7.77
CA ASN A 209 5.60 -14.51 -6.94
C ASN A 209 6.28 -15.59 -7.79
N GLU A 210 5.65 -16.06 -8.87
CA GLU A 210 6.21 -17.04 -9.82
C GLU A 210 7.32 -16.48 -10.73
N LEU A 211 7.38 -15.16 -10.92
CA LEU A 211 8.36 -14.54 -11.82
C LEU A 211 9.81 -14.83 -11.38
N ASP A 212 10.58 -15.58 -12.18
CA ASP A 212 11.97 -15.91 -11.86
C ASP A 212 12.89 -14.68 -12.01
N THR A 213 13.08 -13.96 -10.90
CA THR A 213 13.94 -12.76 -10.83
C THR A 213 14.28 -12.41 -9.38
N LYS A 214 15.22 -11.48 -9.19
CA LYS A 214 15.64 -11.02 -7.86
C LYS A 214 14.52 -10.25 -7.17
N LYS A 215 13.96 -10.82 -6.11
CA LYS A 215 12.95 -10.19 -5.26
C LYS A 215 13.43 -10.33 -3.81
N PRO A 216 14.22 -9.38 -3.28
CA PRO A 216 14.74 -9.47 -1.91
C PRO A 216 13.64 -9.23 -0.86
N TRP A 217 12.42 -8.93 -1.30
CA TRP A 217 11.25 -8.72 -0.46
C TRP A 217 10.21 -9.80 -0.74
N PRO A 218 9.55 -10.36 0.28
CA PRO A 218 8.33 -11.11 0.08
C PRO A 218 7.23 -10.19 -0.49
N LEU A 219 6.46 -10.72 -1.44
CA LEU A 219 5.34 -10.05 -2.10
C LEU A 219 4.03 -10.71 -1.65
N TYR A 220 3.16 -9.96 -0.99
CA TYR A 220 1.91 -10.49 -0.43
C TYR A 220 0.78 -9.46 -0.57
N PHE A 221 -0.40 -9.77 -0.03
CA PHE A 221 -1.60 -8.95 -0.18
C PHE A 221 -1.90 -8.11 1.07
N SER A 222 -2.48 -6.93 0.84
CA SER A 222 -3.23 -6.17 1.82
C SER A 222 -4.57 -5.75 1.20
N PHE A 223 -5.48 -6.72 1.08
CA PHE A 223 -6.75 -6.56 0.37
C PHE A 223 -7.89 -6.20 1.30
N GLY A 224 -8.75 -5.29 0.85
CA GLY A 224 -9.91 -4.82 1.59
C GLY A 224 -11.20 -5.33 0.98
N ARG A 225 -11.90 -4.47 0.25
CA ARG A 225 -13.16 -4.77 -0.44
C ARG A 225 -13.11 -6.06 -1.23
N GLU A 226 -12.02 -6.33 -1.93
CA GLU A 226 -11.87 -7.46 -2.86
C GLU A 226 -11.65 -8.81 -2.14
N LEU A 227 -11.24 -8.82 -0.87
CA LEU A 227 -11.25 -10.04 -0.06
C LEU A 227 -12.61 -10.25 0.63
N GLN A 228 -13.47 -9.23 0.64
CA GLN A 228 -14.72 -9.23 1.37
C GLN A 228 -15.96 -9.21 0.46
N ALA A 229 -15.87 -8.90 -0.83
CA ALA A 229 -17.03 -8.60 -1.66
C ALA A 229 -17.91 -9.84 -1.88
N SER A 230 -17.32 -10.99 -2.19
CA SER A 230 -18.01 -12.27 -2.24
C SER A 230 -18.58 -12.66 -0.88
N THR A 231 -17.82 -12.49 0.21
CA THR A 231 -18.29 -12.73 1.59
C THR A 231 -19.52 -11.90 1.94
N TRP A 232 -19.53 -10.61 1.63
CA TRP A 232 -20.64 -9.70 1.90
C TRP A 232 -21.87 -10.08 1.07
N LYS A 233 -21.67 -10.44 -0.20
CA LYS A 233 -22.74 -10.93 -1.08
C LYS A 233 -23.36 -12.21 -0.56
N THR A 234 -22.56 -13.17 -0.10
CA THR A 234 -23.04 -14.44 0.50
C THR A 234 -23.77 -14.18 1.82
N ARG A 235 -23.24 -13.28 2.66
CA ARG A 235 -23.85 -12.95 3.96
C ARG A 235 -25.22 -12.30 3.79
N ALA A 236 -25.37 -11.37 2.82
CA ALA A 236 -26.63 -10.69 2.53
C ALA A 236 -27.35 -10.07 3.76
N GLY A 237 -26.60 -9.71 4.81
CA GLY A 237 -27.13 -9.19 6.08
C GLY A 237 -27.83 -10.21 6.98
N LYS A 238 -27.86 -11.49 6.59
CA LYS A 238 -28.60 -12.57 7.26
C LYS A 238 -27.71 -13.35 8.23
N LYS A 239 -28.22 -13.67 9.42
CA LYS A 239 -27.45 -14.41 10.46
C LYS A 239 -27.30 -15.87 10.09
N GLU A 240 -28.31 -16.44 9.46
CA GLU A 240 -28.34 -17.81 8.95
C GLU A 240 -27.25 -18.07 7.88
N ASN A 241 -26.79 -17.02 7.19
CA ASN A 241 -25.75 -17.12 6.16
C ASN A 241 -24.32 -17.00 6.72
N ILE A 242 -24.14 -16.82 8.03
CA ILE A 242 -22.80 -16.68 8.64
C ILE A 242 -21.87 -17.84 8.28
N PRO A 243 -22.27 -19.13 8.40
CA PRO A 243 -21.39 -20.24 8.05
C PRO A 243 -20.98 -20.24 6.56
N ALA A 244 -21.92 -19.94 5.66
CA ALA A 244 -21.64 -19.86 4.22
C ALA A 244 -20.72 -18.69 3.87
N ALA A 245 -20.92 -17.53 4.52
CA ALA A 245 -20.05 -16.37 4.34
C ALA A 245 -18.63 -16.63 4.87
N GLN A 246 -18.49 -17.31 6.01
CA GLN A 246 -17.19 -17.72 6.54
C GLN A 246 -16.47 -18.69 5.61
N ALA A 247 -17.18 -19.67 5.06
CA ALA A 247 -16.62 -20.58 4.06
C ALA A 247 -16.17 -19.84 2.79
N THR A 248 -16.91 -18.82 2.37
CA THR A 248 -16.53 -17.96 1.22
C THR A 248 -15.26 -17.15 1.52
N LEU A 249 -15.11 -16.62 2.74
CA LEU A 249 -13.94 -15.84 3.15
C LEU A 249 -12.65 -16.68 3.24
N LEU A 250 -12.78 -17.98 3.52
CA LEU A 250 -11.66 -18.91 3.68
C LEU A 250 -11.20 -19.56 2.37
N ALA A 251 -11.96 -19.41 1.28
CA ALA A 251 -11.70 -20.01 -0.03
C ALA A 251 -10.72 -19.18 -0.86
#